data_AF-A0A5S4YG04-F1
#
_entry.id   AF-A0A5S4YG04-F1
#
_cell.length_a   1.000
_cell.length_b   1.000
_cell.length_c   1.000
_cell.angle_alpha   90.00
_cell.angle_beta   90.00
_cell.angle_gamma   90.00
#
_symmetry.space_group_name_H-M   'P 1'
#
loop_
_entity.id
_entity.type
_entity.pdbx_description
1 polymer ?
#
loop_
_entity_poly.entity_id
_entity_poly.type
_entity_poly.pdbx_seq_one_letter_code
_entity_poly.pdbx_strand_id
1 'polypeptide(L)' 'MDVEFYRSFAQQARDLADKADPFTRKRLLVLAEKYDAKLGKPSPASRNLQRMLPLPRTVPAVSSISDAGEA' A
#
# COMPACT_ATOMS: atom_id res chain seq x y z
N MET A 1 -8.68 16.97 6.69
CA MET A 1 -7.73 16.81 7.81
C MET A 1 -6.50 17.62 7.48
N ASP A 2 -6.02 18.39 8.45
CA ASP A 2 -4.95 19.37 8.27
C ASP A 2 -3.56 18.70 8.14
N VAL A 3 -2.65 19.32 7.40
CA VAL A 3 -1.26 18.87 7.21
C VAL A 3 -0.54 18.85 8.57
N GLU A 4 -0.76 19.88 9.38
CA GLU A 4 -0.16 19.98 10.71
C GLU A 4 -0.68 18.90 11.67
N PHE A 5 -1.93 18.49 11.52
CA PHE A 5 -2.49 17.37 12.25
C PHE A 5 -1.77 16.06 11.90
N TYR A 6 -1.56 15.80 10.61
CA TYR A 6 -0.87 14.60 10.16
C TYR A 6 0.60 14.55 10.60
N ARG A 7 1.31 15.69 10.58
CA ARG A 7 2.67 15.80 11.13
C ARG A 7 2.70 15.51 12.63
N SER A 8 1.83 16.17 13.39
CA SER A 8 1.77 16.03 14.85
C SER A 8 1.45 14.61 15.26
N PHE A 9 0.49 13.97 14.57
CA PHE A 9 0.12 12.59 14.86
C PHE A 9 1.22 11.60 14.48
N ALA A 10 1.90 11.79 13.35
CA ALA A 10 3.03 10.95 12.96
C ALA A 10 4.16 11.03 13.99
N GLN A 11 4.45 12.23 14.51
CA GLN A 11 5.44 12.40 15.56
C GLN A 11 5.01 11.73 16.87
N GLN A 12 3.77 11.95 17.33
CA GLN A 12 3.24 11.32 18.53
C GLN A 12 3.27 9.79 18.46
N ALA A 13 2.98 9.22 17.30
CA ALA A 13 3.06 7.77 17.08
C ALA A 13 4.49 7.24 17.21
N ARG A 14 5.51 7.99 16.79
CA ARG A 14 6.93 7.62 17.00
C ARG A 14 7.29 7.67 18.49
N ASP A 15 6.89 8.73 19.19
CA ASP A 15 7.18 8.90 20.62
C ASP A 15 6.52 7.79 21.47
N LEU A 16 5.31 7.35 21.08
CA LEU A 16 4.64 6.19 21.68
C LEU A 16 5.35 4.88 21.34
N ALA A 17 5.82 4.73 20.11
CA ALA A 17 6.50 3.53 19.64
C ALA A 17 7.79 3.25 20.43
N ASP A 18 8.50 4.30 20.85
CA ASP A 18 9.74 4.17 21.63
C ASP A 18 9.51 3.59 23.04
N LYS A 19 8.29 3.73 23.58
CA LYS A 19 7.92 3.22 24.91
C LYS A 19 7.08 1.94 24.86
N ALA A 20 6.73 1.49 23.65
CA ALA A 20 5.83 0.36 23.45
C ALA A 20 6.58 -0.98 23.39
N ASP A 21 5.84 -2.07 23.59
CA ASP A 21 6.33 -3.41 23.33
C ASP A 21 6.72 -3.58 21.82
N PRO A 22 7.54 -4.59 21.46
CA PRO A 22 8.02 -4.74 20.09
C PRO A 22 6.92 -4.90 19.03
N PHE A 23 5.77 -5.49 19.38
CA PHE A 23 4.66 -5.68 18.45
C PHE A 23 3.92 -4.36 18.21
N THR A 24 3.58 -3.66 19.29
CA THR A 24 2.91 -2.36 19.23
C THR A 24 3.81 -1.30 18.59
N ARG A 25 5.11 -1.30 18.91
CA ARG A 25 6.12 -0.43 18.29
C ARG A 25 6.08 -0.53 16.77
N LYS A 26 6.13 -1.74 16.21
CA LYS A 26 6.03 -1.95 14.76
C LYS A 26 4.73 -1.40 14.18
N ARG A 27 3.59 -1.61 14.85
CA ARG A 27 2.30 -1.09 14.38
C ARG A 27 2.24 0.44 14.39
N LEU A 28 2.78 1.07 15.43
CA LEU A 28 2.83 2.53 15.55
C LEU A 28 3.75 3.18 14.52
N LEU A 29 4.89 2.56 14.22
CA LEU A 29 5.79 3.05 13.17
C LEU A 29 5.13 2.97 11.77
N VAL A 30 4.47 1.85 11.46
CA VAL A 30 3.70 1.73 10.21
C VAL A 30 2.59 2.78 10.14
N LEU A 31 1.95 3.09 11.28
CA LEU A 31 0.93 4.12 11.34
C LEU A 31 1.51 5.50 11.04
N ALA A 32 2.65 5.86 11.65
CA ALA A 32 3.35 7.12 11.40
C ALA A 32 3.72 7.27 9.91
N GLU A 33 4.29 6.24 9.30
CA GLU A 33 4.65 6.24 7.87
C GLU A 33 3.44 6.46 6.95
N LYS A 34 2.28 5.87 7.29
CA LYS A 34 1.05 6.09 6.52
C LYS A 34 0.56 7.53 6.60
N TYR A 35 0.80 8.22 7.71
CA TYR A 35 0.46 9.63 7.86
C TYR A 35 1.47 10.55 7.16
N ASP A 36 2.77 10.23 7.19
CA ASP A 36 3.79 10.94 6.40
C ASP A 36 3.55 10.81 4.89
N ALA A 37 3.11 9.63 4.43
CA ALA A 37 2.78 9.38 3.03
C ALA A 37 1.58 10.22 2.55
N LYS A 38 0.60 10.45 3.43
CA LYS A 38 -0.54 11.34 3.15
C LYS A 38 -0.12 12.80 3.03
N LEU A 39 1.04 13.16 3.56
CA LEU A 39 1.60 14.52 3.51
C LEU A 39 2.25 14.88 2.16
N GLY A 40 2.19 13.99 1.17
CA GLY A 40 2.77 14.22 -0.16
C GLY A 40 4.24 13.85 -0.30
N LYS A 41 4.85 13.21 0.72
CA LYS A 41 6.18 12.60 0.60
C LYS A 41 6.04 11.13 0.23
N PRO A 42 6.36 10.71 -1.01
CA PRO A 42 6.33 9.29 -1.35
C PRO A 42 7.39 8.55 -0.52
N SER A 43 6.92 7.67 0.38
CA SER A 43 7.80 6.84 1.20
C SER A 43 8.60 5.86 0.32
N PRO A 44 9.91 5.63 0.58
CA PRO A 44 10.68 4.57 -0.04
C PRO A 44 10.07 3.17 0.16
N ALA A 45 9.28 2.96 1.22
CA ALA A 45 8.59 1.70 1.51
C ALA A 45 7.47 1.39 0.49
N SER A 46 6.84 2.40 -0.10
CA SER A 46 5.86 2.19 -1.20
C SER A 46 6.52 1.61 -2.45
N ARG A 47 7.81 1.87 -2.68
CA ARG A 47 8.57 1.27 -3.78
C ARG A 47 8.78 -0.24 -3.59
N ASN A 48 8.79 -0.72 -2.35
CA ASN A 48 8.96 -2.14 -2.05
C ASN A 48 7.64 -2.92 -2.22
N LEU A 49 6.51 -2.34 -1.81
CA LEU A 49 5.19 -2.96 -2.01
C LEU A 49 4.78 -3.05 -3.48
N GLN A 50 5.24 -2.13 -4.34
CA GLN A 50 5.03 -2.23 -5.79
C GLN A 50 5.81 -3.39 -6.45
N ARG A 51 6.91 -3.87 -5.84
CA ARG A 51 7.66 -5.02 -6.36
C ARG A 51 6.98 -6.36 -6.05
N MET A 52 6.05 -6.39 -5.09
CA MET A 52 5.37 -7.62 -4.66
C MET A 52 3.97 -7.80 -5.27
N LEU A 53 3.48 -6.88 -6.08
CA LEU A 53 2.22 -7.05 -6.79
C LEU A 53 2.50 -7.72 -8.14
N PRO A 54 2.15 -9.00 -8.34
CA PRO A 54 2.19 -9.60 -9.67
C PRO A 54 1.22 -8.82 -10.57
N LEU A 55 1.74 -8.27 -11.66
CA LEU A 55 0.92 -7.65 -12.71
C LEU A 55 -0.18 -8.64 -13.14
N PRO A 56 -1.44 -8.19 -13.28
CA PRO A 56 -2.49 -9.05 -13.79
C PRO A 56 -2.12 -9.44 -15.22
N ARG A 57 -1.84 -10.73 -15.43
CA ARG A 57 -1.63 -11.29 -16.76
C ARG A 57 -2.94 -11.09 -17.52
N THR A 58 -2.91 -10.18 -18.49
CA THR A 58 -3.96 -10.00 -19.48
C THR A 58 -4.24 -11.34 -20.14
N VAL A 59 -5.39 -11.94 -19.84
CA VAL A 59 -5.92 -13.04 -20.64
C VAL A 59 -6.61 -12.41 -21.85
N PRO A 60 -6.23 -12.70 -23.09
CA PRO A 60 -7.07 -12.33 -24.22
C PRO A 60 -8.25 -13.30 -24.24
N ALA A 61 -9.42 -12.79 -23.88
CA ALA A 61 -10.67 -13.36 -24.31
C ALA A 61 -10.79 -13.12 -25.82
N VAL A 62 -10.77 -14.19 -26.62
CA VAL A 62 -11.48 -14.15 -27.90
C VAL A 62 -12.07 -15.53 -28.20
N SER A 63 -13.40 -15.51 -28.24
CA SER A 63 -14.29 -16.57 -28.67
C SER A 63 -14.23 -16.67 -30.19
N SER A 64 -14.14 -17.88 -30.73
CA SER A 64 -14.55 -18.16 -32.11
C SER A 64 -15.22 -19.53 -32.15
N ILE A 65 -16.52 -19.49 -31.86
CA ILE A 65 -17.52 -20.38 -32.46
C ILE A 65 -17.33 -20.43 -33.98
N SER A 66 -17.28 -21.62 -34.56
CA SER A 66 -17.54 -21.87 -35.97
C SER A 66 -18.22 -23.23 -36.09
N ASP A 67 -19.54 -23.15 -35.97
CA ASP A 67 -20.52 -24.02 -36.62
C ASP A 67 -20.33 -23.96 -38.15
N ALA A 68 -20.30 -25.11 -38.84
CA ALA A 68 -20.85 -25.32 -40.19
C ALA A 68 -20.35 -26.64 -40.83
N GLY A 69 -21.27 -27.59 -41.05
CA GLY A 69 -21.51 -28.17 -42.37
C GLY A 69 -20.73 -29.41 -42.83
N GLU A 70 -21.48 -30.52 -42.94
CA GLU A 70 -21.59 -31.44 -44.10
C GLU A 70 -20.32 -31.95 -44.84
N ALA A 71 -20.13 -33.28 -44.79
CA ALA A 71 -20.05 -34.16 -45.97
C ALA A 71 -20.15 -35.64 -45.55
#